data_AF-A0A1I3HBL7-F1
#
_entry.id   AF-A0A1I3HBL7-F1
#
_cell.length_a   1.000
_cell.length_b   1.000
_cell.length_c   1.000
_cell.angle_alpha   90.00
_cell.angle_beta   90.00
_cell.angle_gamma   90.00
#
_symmetry.space_group_name_H-M   'P 1'
#
loop_
_entity.id
_entity.type
_entity.pdbx_description
1 polymer ?
#
loop_
_entity_poly.entity_id
_entity_poly.type
_entity_poly.pdbx_seq_one_letter_code
_entity_poly.pdbx_strand_id
1 'polypeptide(L)'
;MRALTLALPLILVASAAQADFQSCVAGLRSEAGAKGVSGATFDRAMAGVQPDMKVIEAMNNQPEFKTPIWDYLGTLVDDEKVAEGRAMLRQHASTLAAAESRFGVDRHTIVAVWGVESDFGKARGKMPLVQALSTGACLAPRRNAFFKGELIATLQIIQRGDLRPEQLMGSWAGAFGHTQFIPSTYLRLAVDGDGDGRRDLVDSIPDALHSTANFMAKAGWVTGAPWGYEVRVPSGYSGSTGRNPKQPVSSWAARGIVKFDGSALTGSGNAGLLMPAGREGPAFLVFKNYDAAYSYNGADSYALAISLLSDRLRGRPGVQGQWPTDDLPLSREQRRELQRLLIARGYDVGEPDGAVGALTRAAIKQIEAKIGMAQTGRPGEKVLRALKSGRV
;
A
#
# COMPACT_ATOMS: atom_id res chain seq x y z
N MET A 1 36.99 37.44 -40.62
CA MET A 1 37.27 36.67 -39.39
C MET A 1 36.19 35.60 -39.26
N ARG A 2 36.61 34.32 -39.23
CA ARG A 2 35.73 33.16 -39.05
C ARG A 2 35.30 33.09 -37.58
N ALA A 3 34.00 32.98 -37.31
CA ALA A 3 33.48 32.57 -36.01
C ALA A 3 32.89 31.17 -36.14
N LEU A 4 33.67 30.17 -35.72
CA LEU A 4 33.27 28.78 -35.57
C LEU A 4 32.32 28.69 -34.36
N THR A 5 31.06 28.31 -34.57
CA THR A 5 30.14 27.98 -33.49
C THR A 5 30.30 26.49 -33.19
N LEU A 6 30.85 26.18 -32.01
CA LEU A 6 31.08 24.85 -31.50
C LEU A 6 29.72 24.21 -31.11
N ALA A 7 29.28 23.19 -31.83
CA ALA A 7 28.15 22.37 -31.41
C ALA A 7 28.55 21.50 -30.21
N LEU A 8 27.87 21.68 -29.07
CA LEU A 8 28.11 20.93 -27.85
C LEU A 8 27.50 19.51 -27.97
N PRO A 9 28.23 18.42 -27.68
CA PRO A 9 27.73 17.06 -27.86
C PRO A 9 26.91 16.62 -26.64
N LEU A 10 25.59 16.83 -26.65
CA LEU A 10 24.69 16.29 -25.62
C LEU A 10 24.28 14.82 -25.83
N ILE A 11 24.81 14.14 -26.86
CA ILE A 11 24.32 12.83 -27.31
C ILE A 11 25.11 11.64 -26.70
N LEU A 12 26.28 11.86 -26.09
CA LEU A 12 27.19 10.77 -25.67
C LEU A 12 26.93 10.18 -24.25
N VAL A 13 26.20 10.86 -23.39
CA VAL A 13 26.01 10.41 -21.99
C VAL A 13 24.90 9.35 -21.87
N ALA A 14 23.84 9.48 -22.67
CA ALA A 14 22.73 8.52 -22.70
C ALA A 14 23.16 7.14 -23.22
N SER A 15 24.10 7.08 -24.17
CA SER A 15 24.58 5.81 -24.74
C SER A 15 25.43 4.99 -23.76
N ALA A 16 26.22 5.64 -22.89
CA ALA A 16 27.08 4.95 -21.93
C ALA A 16 26.28 4.31 -20.78
N ALA A 17 25.31 5.04 -20.21
CA ALA A 17 24.43 4.52 -19.17
C ALA A 17 23.54 3.38 -19.69
N GLN A 18 23.08 3.48 -20.94
CA GLN A 18 22.34 2.41 -21.59
C GLN A 18 23.20 1.17 -21.85
N ALA A 19 24.45 1.35 -22.29
CA ALA A 19 25.39 0.25 -22.49
C ALA A 19 25.74 -0.47 -21.17
N ASP A 20 25.89 0.27 -20.07
CA ASP A 20 26.13 -0.27 -18.73
C ASP A 20 24.92 -1.08 -18.23
N PHE A 21 23.71 -0.59 -18.46
CA PHE A 21 22.48 -1.32 -18.13
C PHE A 21 22.37 -2.66 -18.89
N GLN A 22 22.61 -2.67 -20.21
CA GLN A 22 22.54 -3.90 -20.99
C GLN A 22 23.62 -4.92 -20.57
N SER A 23 24.82 -4.45 -20.23
CA SER A 23 25.88 -5.28 -19.66
C SER A 23 25.46 -5.92 -18.32
N CYS A 24 24.88 -5.11 -17.43
CA CYS A 24 24.33 -5.61 -16.16
C CYS A 24 23.24 -6.68 -16.39
N VAL A 25 22.28 -6.40 -17.28
CA VAL A 25 21.20 -7.34 -17.63
C VAL A 25 21.75 -8.66 -18.16
N ALA A 26 22.75 -8.61 -19.06
CA ALA A 26 23.39 -9.82 -19.57
C ALA A 26 24.05 -10.66 -18.46
N GLY A 27 24.64 -10.00 -17.45
CA GLY A 27 25.20 -10.65 -16.26
C GLY A 27 24.17 -11.42 -15.42
N LEU A 28 22.90 -11.03 -15.45
CA LEU A 28 21.83 -11.68 -14.68
C LEU A 28 21.47 -13.08 -15.21
N ARG A 29 21.83 -13.40 -16.46
CA ARG A 29 21.47 -14.67 -17.11
C ARG A 29 22.05 -15.89 -16.38
N SER A 30 23.31 -15.80 -15.96
CA SER A 30 23.98 -16.88 -15.22
C SER A 30 23.35 -17.07 -13.84
N GLU A 31 23.06 -15.99 -13.13
CA GLU A 31 22.40 -16.02 -11.83
C GLU A 31 20.99 -16.63 -11.91
N ALA A 32 20.20 -16.25 -12.92
CA ALA A 32 18.88 -16.82 -13.17
C ALA A 32 18.95 -18.32 -13.51
N GLY A 33 19.92 -18.72 -14.34
CA GLY A 33 20.17 -20.12 -14.69
C GLY A 33 20.50 -20.99 -13.47
N ALA A 34 21.35 -20.48 -12.57
CA ALA A 34 21.67 -21.15 -11.30
C ALA A 34 20.46 -21.30 -10.36
N LYS A 35 19.37 -20.58 -10.61
CA LYS A 35 18.09 -20.66 -9.89
C LYS A 35 17.00 -21.37 -10.70
N GLY A 36 17.36 -22.08 -11.76
CA GLY A 36 16.46 -22.95 -12.52
C GLY A 36 15.64 -22.25 -13.61
N VAL A 37 15.95 -20.99 -13.95
CA VAL A 37 15.35 -20.32 -15.11
C VAL A 37 16.06 -20.79 -16.38
N SER A 38 15.31 -21.28 -17.37
CA SER A 38 15.87 -21.70 -18.64
C SER A 38 16.36 -20.50 -19.45
N GLY A 39 17.38 -20.71 -20.29
CA GLY A 39 17.87 -19.68 -21.20
C GLY A 39 16.75 -19.14 -22.11
N ALA A 40 15.89 -20.02 -22.63
CA ALA A 40 14.78 -19.61 -23.49
C ALA A 40 13.75 -18.72 -22.76
N THR A 41 13.45 -18.98 -21.49
CA THR A 41 12.59 -18.11 -20.67
C THR A 41 13.26 -16.76 -20.46
N PHE A 42 14.54 -16.75 -20.06
CA PHE A 42 15.29 -15.53 -19.81
C PHE A 42 15.36 -14.66 -21.07
N ASP A 43 15.81 -15.24 -22.18
CA ASP A 43 16.05 -14.54 -23.43
C ASP A 43 14.74 -13.93 -23.98
N ARG A 44 13.60 -14.62 -23.81
CA ARG A 44 12.28 -14.11 -24.19
C ARG A 44 11.78 -12.99 -23.28
N ALA A 45 11.86 -13.18 -21.96
CA ALA A 45 11.32 -12.21 -21.00
C ALA A 45 12.16 -10.93 -20.96
N MET A 46 13.48 -11.03 -21.15
CA MET A 46 14.40 -9.90 -21.11
C MET A 46 14.54 -9.17 -22.46
N ALA A 47 13.91 -9.69 -23.52
CA ALA A 47 13.95 -9.08 -24.84
C ALA A 47 13.40 -7.64 -24.81
N GLY A 48 14.23 -6.69 -25.22
CA GLY A 48 13.84 -5.28 -25.33
C GLY A 48 13.71 -4.52 -24.00
N VAL A 49 14.12 -5.10 -22.87
CA VAL A 49 14.08 -4.42 -21.56
C VAL A 49 14.95 -3.16 -21.58
N GLN A 50 14.37 -2.05 -21.13
CA GLN A 50 15.00 -0.73 -21.01
C GLN A 50 14.92 -0.25 -19.56
N PRO A 51 15.86 0.59 -19.07
CA PRO A 51 15.76 1.16 -17.74
C PRO A 51 14.54 2.10 -17.64
N ASP A 52 13.79 2.04 -16.55
CA ASP A 52 12.71 3.00 -16.22
C ASP A 52 13.06 3.81 -14.97
N MET A 53 13.57 5.03 -15.16
CA MET A 53 14.01 5.88 -14.05
C MET A 53 12.88 6.29 -13.09
N LYS A 54 11.60 6.12 -13.46
CA LYS A 54 10.47 6.31 -12.54
C LYS A 54 10.52 5.32 -11.37
N VAL A 55 11.13 4.15 -11.57
CA VAL A 55 11.35 3.15 -10.51
C VAL A 55 12.26 3.72 -9.43
N ILE A 56 13.33 4.40 -9.84
CA ILE A 56 14.32 4.99 -8.92
C ILE A 56 13.72 6.19 -8.17
N GLU A 57 12.91 7.00 -8.85
CA GLU A 57 12.18 8.11 -8.22
C GLU A 57 11.17 7.61 -7.17
N ALA A 58 10.34 6.63 -7.54
CA ALA A 58 9.31 6.06 -6.66
C ALA A 58 9.90 5.40 -5.41
N MET A 59 11.06 4.75 -5.54
CA MET A 59 11.76 4.11 -4.42
C MET A 59 12.05 5.06 -3.26
N ASN A 60 12.32 6.34 -3.56
CA ASN A 60 12.66 7.35 -2.56
C ASN A 60 11.43 7.96 -1.88
N ASN A 61 10.21 7.62 -2.32
CA ASN A 61 8.95 8.27 -1.90
C ASN A 61 7.86 7.25 -1.54
N GLN A 62 7.93 6.72 -0.32
CA GLN A 62 6.92 5.78 0.22
C GLN A 62 5.95 6.49 1.17
N PRO A 63 4.66 6.64 0.80
CA PRO A 63 3.68 7.41 1.57
C PRO A 63 3.46 6.91 3.00
N GLU A 64 3.53 5.59 3.23
CA GLU A 64 3.22 4.91 4.50
C GLU A 64 4.10 5.41 5.66
N PHE A 65 5.31 5.90 5.33
CA PHE A 65 6.30 6.36 6.30
C PHE A 65 6.41 7.89 6.40
N LYS A 66 5.80 8.62 5.47
CA LYS A 66 5.94 10.09 5.36
C LYS A 66 4.63 10.85 5.60
N THR A 67 3.50 10.19 5.38
CA THR A 67 2.18 10.80 5.41
C THR A 67 1.65 10.79 6.85
N PRO A 68 1.13 11.92 7.37
CA PRO A 68 0.45 11.91 8.66
C PRO A 68 -0.63 10.82 8.69
N ILE A 69 -0.74 10.11 9.81
CA ILE A 69 -1.59 8.91 9.88
C ILE A 69 -3.04 9.18 9.49
N TRP A 70 -3.60 10.33 9.87
CA TRP A 70 -4.98 10.69 9.53
C TRP A 70 -5.17 10.86 8.01
N ASP A 71 -4.19 11.42 7.30
CA ASP A 71 -4.25 11.54 5.84
C ASP A 71 -4.15 10.18 5.18
N TYR A 72 -3.26 9.33 5.68
CA TYR A 72 -3.08 7.97 5.18
C TYR A 72 -4.36 7.14 5.37
N LEU A 73 -5.00 7.22 6.53
CA LEU A 73 -6.27 6.54 6.78
C LEU A 73 -7.43 7.17 5.98
N GLY A 74 -7.45 8.49 5.79
CA GLY A 74 -8.49 9.19 5.01
C GLY A 74 -8.50 8.86 3.52
N THR A 75 -7.45 8.21 2.99
CA THR A 75 -7.43 7.70 1.61
C THR A 75 -7.77 6.21 1.50
N LEU A 76 -7.59 5.45 2.58
CA LEU A 76 -7.72 3.98 2.57
C LEU A 76 -8.94 3.47 3.35
N VAL A 77 -9.56 4.31 4.17
CA VAL A 77 -10.68 3.94 5.04
C VAL A 77 -11.79 5.00 4.95
N ASP A 78 -12.24 5.28 3.72
CA ASP A 78 -13.36 6.19 3.45
C ASP A 78 -14.69 5.44 3.21
N ASP A 79 -15.80 6.18 3.26
CA ASP A 79 -17.15 5.61 3.18
C ASP A 79 -17.45 4.97 1.81
N GLU A 80 -16.86 5.49 0.73
CA GLU A 80 -17.00 4.94 -0.61
C GLU A 80 -16.33 3.56 -0.68
N LYS A 81 -15.10 3.47 -0.18
CA LYS A 81 -14.36 2.20 -0.08
C LYS A 81 -15.05 1.18 0.81
N VAL A 82 -15.67 1.62 1.91
CA VAL A 82 -16.47 0.74 2.78
C VAL A 82 -17.72 0.24 2.04
N ALA A 83 -18.41 1.08 1.29
CA ALA A 83 -19.57 0.69 0.50
C ALA A 83 -19.19 -0.32 -0.61
N GLU A 84 -18.11 -0.06 -1.33
CA GLU A 84 -17.54 -0.98 -2.33
C GLU A 84 -17.11 -2.30 -1.71
N GLY A 85 -16.38 -2.29 -0.59
CA GLY A 85 -15.96 -3.52 0.09
C GLY A 85 -17.14 -4.35 0.60
N ARG A 86 -18.24 -3.70 1.04
CA ARG A 86 -19.50 -4.40 1.35
C ARG A 86 -20.15 -5.00 0.12
N ALA A 87 -20.03 -4.36 -1.05
CA ALA A 87 -20.47 -4.95 -2.31
C ALA A 87 -19.62 -6.18 -2.67
N MET A 88 -18.29 -6.10 -2.51
CA MET A 88 -17.38 -7.23 -2.74
C MET A 88 -17.67 -8.42 -1.81
N LEU A 89 -17.96 -8.15 -0.52
CA LEU A 89 -18.39 -9.17 0.44
C LEU A 89 -19.65 -9.92 -0.03
N ARG A 90 -20.62 -9.22 -0.65
CA ARG A 90 -21.84 -9.84 -1.19
C ARG A 90 -21.57 -10.59 -2.49
N GLN A 91 -20.85 -9.96 -3.41
CA GLN A 91 -20.57 -10.49 -4.75
C GLN A 91 -19.74 -11.78 -4.70
N HIS A 92 -18.75 -11.85 -3.81
CA HIS A 92 -17.83 -12.98 -3.69
C HIS A 92 -18.09 -13.83 -2.44
N ALA A 93 -19.32 -13.84 -1.93
CA ALA A 93 -19.67 -14.47 -0.65
C ALA A 93 -19.28 -15.96 -0.57
N SER A 94 -19.50 -16.72 -1.65
CA SER A 94 -19.16 -18.16 -1.70
C SER A 94 -17.65 -18.40 -1.65
N THR A 95 -16.89 -17.68 -2.49
CA THR A 95 -15.43 -17.72 -2.53
C THR A 95 -14.81 -17.32 -1.20
N LEU A 96 -15.32 -16.25 -0.57
CA LEU A 96 -14.86 -15.78 0.73
C LEU A 96 -15.16 -16.79 1.83
N ALA A 97 -16.34 -17.42 1.81
CA ALA A 97 -16.68 -18.48 2.77
C ALA A 97 -15.77 -19.70 2.63
N ALA A 98 -15.41 -20.08 1.40
CA ALA A 98 -14.45 -21.17 1.14
C ALA A 98 -13.05 -20.82 1.67
N ALA A 99 -12.55 -19.61 1.40
CA ALA A 99 -11.27 -19.14 1.91
C ALA A 99 -11.26 -19.06 3.45
N GLU A 100 -12.32 -18.52 4.04
CA GLU A 100 -12.49 -18.43 5.49
C GLU A 100 -12.49 -19.81 6.16
N SER A 101 -13.24 -20.76 5.60
CA SER A 101 -13.26 -22.14 6.10
C SER A 101 -11.91 -22.84 5.97
N ARG A 102 -11.16 -22.59 4.90
CA ARG A 102 -9.88 -23.25 4.63
C ARG A 102 -8.75 -22.70 5.48
N PHE A 103 -8.72 -21.38 5.70
CA PHE A 103 -7.56 -20.70 6.30
C PHE A 103 -7.83 -20.11 7.68
N GLY A 104 -9.08 -20.05 8.15
CA GLY A 104 -9.44 -19.47 9.45
C GLY A 104 -9.34 -17.94 9.51
N VAL A 105 -9.17 -17.28 8.36
CA VAL A 105 -9.10 -15.82 8.25
C VAL A 105 -10.46 -15.31 7.85
N ASP A 106 -11.02 -14.39 8.62
CA ASP A 106 -12.39 -13.96 8.38
C ASP A 106 -12.52 -13.09 7.12
N ARG A 107 -13.67 -13.19 6.45
CA ARG A 107 -13.92 -12.54 5.16
C ARG A 107 -13.74 -11.02 5.16
N HIS A 108 -14.01 -10.34 6.27
CA HIS A 108 -13.90 -8.88 6.33
C HIS A 108 -12.44 -8.46 6.31
N THR A 109 -11.57 -9.23 6.96
CA THR A 109 -10.12 -9.02 6.91
C THR A 109 -9.57 -9.31 5.51
N ILE A 110 -10.00 -10.40 4.87
CA ILE A 110 -9.58 -10.72 3.49
C ILE A 110 -9.96 -9.56 2.54
N VAL A 111 -11.21 -9.10 2.59
CA VAL A 111 -11.68 -7.98 1.75
C VAL A 111 -11.02 -6.66 2.11
N ALA A 112 -10.72 -6.41 3.38
CA ALA A 112 -10.02 -5.20 3.80
C ALA A 112 -8.59 -5.14 3.23
N VAL A 113 -7.85 -6.25 3.28
CA VAL A 113 -6.53 -6.35 2.63
C VAL A 113 -6.67 -6.07 1.13
N TRP A 114 -7.63 -6.72 0.46
CA TRP A 114 -7.85 -6.52 -0.98
C TRP A 114 -8.19 -5.06 -1.34
N GLY A 115 -8.99 -4.38 -0.52
CA GLY A 115 -9.35 -2.98 -0.71
C GLY A 115 -8.19 -2.00 -0.46
N VAL A 116 -7.32 -2.30 0.50
CA VAL A 116 -6.11 -1.50 0.78
C VAL A 116 -5.06 -1.70 -0.32
N GLU A 117 -4.83 -2.94 -0.75
CA GLU A 117 -3.75 -3.26 -1.69
C GLU A 117 -3.99 -2.75 -3.10
N SER A 118 -5.17 -3.02 -3.66
CA SER A 118 -5.40 -2.79 -5.09
C SER A 118 -6.72 -2.10 -5.38
N ASP A 119 -7.37 -1.52 -4.38
CA ASP A 119 -8.71 -0.95 -4.54
C ASP A 119 -9.65 -1.98 -5.18
N PHE A 120 -9.67 -3.19 -4.63
CA PHE A 120 -10.44 -4.33 -5.15
C PHE A 120 -10.08 -4.71 -6.61
N GLY A 121 -8.82 -4.53 -7.01
CA GLY A 121 -8.32 -4.82 -8.36
C GLY A 121 -8.35 -3.64 -9.35
N LYS A 122 -8.88 -2.47 -8.96
CA LYS A 122 -8.88 -1.26 -9.80
C LYS A 122 -7.47 -0.64 -9.95
N ALA A 123 -6.61 -0.80 -8.95
CA ALA A 123 -5.28 -0.20 -8.87
C ALA A 123 -4.16 -1.27 -8.79
N ARG A 124 -4.03 -2.11 -9.84
CA ARG A 124 -3.05 -3.22 -9.88
C ARG A 124 -1.61 -2.80 -10.21
N GLY A 125 -1.40 -1.55 -10.60
CA GLY A 125 -0.13 -1.05 -11.13
C GLY A 125 -0.06 -1.08 -12.66
N LYS A 126 0.93 -0.39 -13.22
CA LYS A 126 1.06 -0.18 -14.67
C LYS A 126 2.50 -0.38 -15.18
N MET A 127 3.43 -0.79 -14.32
CA MET A 127 4.82 -1.02 -14.71
C MET A 127 5.03 -2.50 -15.04
N PRO A 128 5.61 -2.84 -16.21
CA PRO A 128 6.01 -4.21 -16.49
C PRO A 128 7.02 -4.70 -15.46
N LEU A 129 6.74 -5.81 -14.76
CA LEU A 129 7.55 -6.29 -13.65
C LEU A 129 8.99 -6.58 -14.05
N VAL A 130 9.18 -7.27 -15.18
CA VAL A 130 10.52 -7.60 -15.69
C VAL A 130 11.34 -6.32 -15.89
N GLN A 131 10.73 -5.26 -16.45
CA GLN A 131 11.40 -3.99 -16.67
C GLN A 131 11.72 -3.26 -15.36
N ALA A 132 10.73 -3.16 -14.46
CA ALA A 132 10.89 -2.46 -13.20
C ALA A 132 11.95 -3.11 -12.30
N LEU A 133 11.90 -4.44 -12.18
CA LEU A 133 12.83 -5.20 -11.36
C LEU A 133 14.24 -5.26 -11.96
N SER A 134 14.38 -5.30 -13.29
CA SER A 134 15.69 -5.17 -13.96
C SER A 134 16.31 -3.80 -13.70
N THR A 135 15.49 -2.74 -13.75
CA THR A 135 15.94 -1.37 -13.43
C THR A 135 16.48 -1.31 -12.00
N GLY A 136 15.73 -1.82 -11.02
CA GLY A 136 16.19 -1.86 -9.63
C GLY A 136 17.43 -2.76 -9.42
N ALA A 137 17.49 -3.90 -10.09
CA ALA A 137 18.62 -4.84 -9.99
C ALA A 137 19.94 -4.22 -10.47
N CYS A 138 19.88 -3.38 -11.51
CA CYS A 138 21.07 -2.77 -12.11
C CYS A 138 21.38 -1.37 -11.54
N LEU A 139 20.37 -0.58 -11.21
CA LEU A 139 20.56 0.86 -10.91
C LEU A 139 20.29 1.24 -9.44
N ALA A 140 19.85 0.30 -8.58
CA ALA A 140 19.63 0.56 -7.14
C ALA A 140 20.65 -0.20 -6.27
N PRO A 141 21.91 0.28 -6.14
CA PRO A 141 23.00 -0.49 -5.52
C PRO A 141 22.73 -0.91 -4.07
N ARG A 142 21.96 -0.14 -3.30
CA ARG A 142 21.60 -0.47 -1.91
C ARG A 142 20.54 -1.58 -1.80
N ARG A 143 19.80 -1.86 -2.86
CA ARG A 143 18.69 -2.84 -2.88
C ARG A 143 18.80 -3.84 -4.04
N ASN A 144 19.93 -3.87 -4.74
CA ASN A 144 20.10 -4.70 -5.94
C ASN A 144 19.81 -6.18 -5.66
N ALA A 145 20.25 -6.71 -4.52
CA ALA A 145 20.02 -8.11 -4.13
C ALA A 145 18.52 -8.45 -4.00
N PHE A 146 17.72 -7.54 -3.42
CA PHE A 146 16.27 -7.67 -3.35
C PHE A 146 15.68 -7.72 -4.76
N PHE A 147 16.00 -6.73 -5.60
CA PHE A 147 15.46 -6.66 -6.96
C PHE A 147 15.87 -7.82 -7.85
N LYS A 148 17.12 -8.30 -7.74
CA LYS A 148 17.59 -9.50 -8.43
C LYS A 148 16.79 -10.73 -8.00
N GLY A 149 16.55 -10.90 -6.70
CA GLY A 149 15.75 -12.00 -6.17
C GLY A 149 14.32 -11.99 -6.72
N GLU A 150 13.67 -10.82 -6.69
CA GLU A 150 12.30 -10.67 -7.22
C GLU A 150 12.23 -10.80 -8.75
N LEU A 151 13.26 -10.34 -9.49
CA LEU A 151 13.33 -10.55 -10.94
C LEU A 151 13.44 -12.04 -11.27
N ILE A 152 14.33 -12.78 -10.59
CA ILE A 152 14.47 -14.23 -10.79
C ILE A 152 13.16 -14.94 -10.45
N ALA A 153 12.51 -14.57 -9.34
CA ALA A 153 11.20 -15.11 -8.99
C ALA A 153 10.14 -14.79 -10.07
N THR A 154 10.15 -13.60 -10.66
CA THR A 154 9.27 -13.25 -11.79
C THR A 154 9.50 -14.16 -12.98
N LEU A 155 10.75 -14.43 -13.34
CA LEU A 155 11.10 -15.33 -14.44
C LEU A 155 10.67 -16.78 -14.15
N GLN A 156 10.76 -17.22 -12.90
CA GLN A 156 10.24 -18.54 -12.48
C GLN A 156 8.71 -18.62 -12.61
N ILE A 157 7.98 -17.53 -12.30
CA ILE A 157 6.53 -17.46 -12.50
C ILE A 157 6.20 -17.60 -13.99
N ILE A 158 6.88 -16.84 -14.85
CA ILE A 158 6.71 -16.92 -16.31
C ILE A 158 6.99 -18.34 -16.82
N GLN A 159 8.09 -18.95 -16.37
CA GLN A 159 8.46 -20.31 -16.78
C GLN A 159 7.42 -21.36 -16.39
N ARG A 160 6.81 -21.20 -15.22
CA ARG A 160 5.81 -22.13 -14.71
C ARG A 160 4.50 -22.08 -15.50
N GLY A 161 4.20 -20.93 -16.12
CA GLY A 161 3.08 -20.77 -17.06
C GLY A 161 1.73 -20.41 -16.43
N ASP A 162 1.68 -20.14 -15.12
CA ASP A 162 0.45 -19.72 -14.45
C ASP A 162 -0.03 -18.33 -14.85
N LEU A 163 0.91 -17.45 -15.21
CA LEU A 163 0.66 -16.09 -15.62
C LEU A 163 1.40 -15.83 -16.93
N ARG A 164 0.71 -15.15 -17.84
CA ARG A 164 1.30 -14.64 -19.08
C ARG A 164 2.21 -13.45 -18.74
N PRO A 165 3.35 -13.25 -19.44
CA PRO A 165 4.23 -12.10 -19.20
C PRO A 165 3.50 -10.75 -19.21
N GLU A 166 2.49 -10.60 -20.06
CA GLU A 166 1.72 -9.35 -20.22
C GLU A 166 0.78 -9.08 -19.04
N GLN A 167 0.44 -10.11 -18.23
CA GLN A 167 -0.31 -9.95 -16.99
C GLN A 167 0.57 -9.43 -15.85
N LEU A 168 1.89 -9.56 -15.94
CA LEU A 168 2.84 -9.18 -14.90
C LEU A 168 3.12 -7.67 -14.93
N MET A 169 2.06 -6.91 -14.67
CA MET A 169 2.04 -5.47 -14.50
C MET A 169 1.82 -5.14 -13.03
N GLY A 170 2.58 -4.18 -12.50
CA GLY A 170 2.57 -3.91 -11.07
C GLY A 170 3.16 -2.57 -10.66
N SER A 171 3.57 -2.52 -9.40
CA SER A 171 4.27 -1.39 -8.79
C SER A 171 5.75 -1.37 -9.15
N TRP A 172 6.42 -0.26 -8.85
CA TRP A 172 7.86 -0.09 -9.05
C TRP A 172 8.71 -1.13 -8.31
N ALA A 173 8.19 -1.68 -7.20
CA ALA A 173 8.87 -2.68 -6.38
C ALA A 173 8.53 -4.13 -6.77
N GLY A 174 7.72 -4.32 -7.81
CA GLY A 174 7.31 -5.63 -8.32
C GLY A 174 6.05 -6.22 -7.67
N ALA A 175 5.37 -5.50 -6.78
CA ALA A 175 4.07 -5.91 -6.28
C ALA A 175 3.04 -5.91 -7.42
N PHE A 176 2.25 -6.97 -7.59
CA PHE A 176 1.36 -7.09 -8.76
C PHE A 176 0.00 -7.72 -8.45
N GLY A 177 -0.94 -7.56 -9.39
CA GLY A 177 -2.26 -8.17 -9.32
C GLY A 177 -3.13 -7.65 -8.17
N HIS A 178 -4.15 -8.41 -7.81
CA HIS A 178 -5.11 -8.08 -6.76
C HIS A 178 -4.49 -8.04 -5.37
N THR A 179 -3.50 -8.89 -5.11
CA THR A 179 -2.87 -9.04 -3.78
C THR A 179 -1.68 -8.12 -3.58
N GLN A 180 -1.13 -7.54 -4.65
CA GLN A 180 0.13 -6.79 -4.60
C GLN A 180 1.27 -7.60 -3.95
N PHE A 181 1.25 -8.93 -4.12
CA PHE A 181 2.39 -9.75 -3.74
C PHE A 181 3.59 -9.39 -4.59
N ILE A 182 4.76 -9.33 -3.95
CA ILE A 182 6.03 -9.44 -4.67
C ILE A 182 6.18 -10.89 -5.20
N PRO A 183 6.92 -11.10 -6.30
CA PRO A 183 7.08 -12.40 -6.96
C PRO A 183 7.49 -13.55 -6.03
N SER A 184 8.41 -13.33 -5.09
CA SER A 184 8.84 -14.36 -4.14
C SER A 184 7.71 -14.76 -3.17
N THR A 185 6.88 -13.80 -2.75
CA THR A 185 5.67 -14.05 -1.95
C THR A 185 4.65 -14.83 -2.75
N TYR A 186 4.44 -14.50 -4.03
CA TYR A 186 3.59 -15.27 -4.93
C TYR A 186 4.04 -16.74 -5.00
N LEU A 187 5.33 -17.01 -5.26
CA LEU A 187 5.81 -18.38 -5.42
C LEU A 187 5.54 -19.23 -4.17
N ARG A 188 5.72 -18.62 -2.99
CA ARG A 188 5.56 -19.27 -1.69
C ARG A 188 4.10 -19.41 -1.24
N LEU A 189 3.24 -18.44 -1.55
CA LEU A 189 1.95 -18.28 -0.89
C LEU A 189 0.74 -18.17 -1.83
N ALA A 190 0.92 -17.98 -3.12
CA ALA A 190 -0.20 -17.99 -4.05
C ALA A 190 -0.90 -19.35 -4.03
N VAL A 191 -2.23 -19.33 -4.11
CA VAL A 191 -3.14 -20.46 -4.05
C VAL A 191 -4.02 -20.45 -5.27
N ASP A 192 -4.16 -21.62 -5.88
CA ASP A 192 -5.20 -21.93 -6.86
C ASP A 192 -6.51 -22.09 -6.07
N GLY A 193 -7.36 -21.06 -6.17
CA GLY A 193 -8.57 -20.87 -5.39
C GLY A 193 -9.83 -21.34 -6.10
N ASP A 194 -9.82 -21.44 -7.43
CA ASP A 194 -10.92 -21.97 -8.25
C ASP A 194 -10.67 -23.39 -8.80
N GLY A 195 -9.43 -23.90 -8.69
CA GLY A 195 -9.06 -25.28 -9.02
C GLY A 195 -8.74 -25.50 -10.50
N ASP A 196 -8.45 -24.45 -11.26
CA ASP A 196 -8.15 -24.55 -12.70
C ASP A 196 -6.71 -24.99 -13.02
N GLY A 197 -5.88 -25.19 -11.99
CA GLY A 197 -4.47 -25.57 -12.08
C GLY A 197 -3.51 -24.39 -12.16
N ARG A 198 -4.00 -23.15 -12.08
CA ARG A 198 -3.19 -21.92 -12.12
C ARG A 198 -3.39 -21.12 -10.84
N ARG A 199 -2.42 -20.24 -10.58
CA ARG A 199 -2.44 -19.27 -9.49
C ARG A 199 -2.46 -17.88 -10.11
N ASP A 200 -3.57 -17.48 -10.70
CA ASP A 200 -3.74 -16.21 -11.39
C ASP A 200 -4.22 -15.10 -10.44
N LEU A 201 -3.26 -14.43 -9.76
CA LEU A 201 -3.58 -13.30 -8.88
C LEU A 201 -3.97 -12.01 -9.65
N VAL A 202 -4.02 -12.05 -10.98
CA VAL A 202 -4.30 -10.90 -11.83
C VAL A 202 -5.74 -10.91 -12.31
N ASP A 203 -6.20 -12.04 -12.85
CA ASP A 203 -7.54 -12.17 -13.45
C ASP A 203 -8.48 -13.10 -12.64
N SER A 204 -7.96 -13.94 -11.72
CA SER A 204 -8.79 -14.77 -10.83
C SER A 204 -8.95 -14.12 -9.44
N ILE A 205 -10.16 -13.61 -9.18
CA ILE A 205 -10.55 -13.15 -7.83
C ILE A 205 -10.52 -14.31 -6.82
N PRO A 206 -11.01 -15.53 -7.12
CA PRO A 206 -10.83 -16.69 -6.25
C PRO A 206 -9.39 -16.91 -5.78
N ASP A 207 -8.43 -16.88 -6.69
CA ASP A 207 -7.02 -17.07 -6.37
C ASP A 207 -6.50 -15.93 -5.50
N ALA A 208 -6.84 -14.69 -5.82
CA ALA A 208 -6.45 -13.53 -5.03
C ALA A 208 -6.95 -13.59 -3.58
N LEU A 209 -8.22 -13.96 -3.38
CA LEU A 209 -8.85 -14.04 -2.06
C LEU A 209 -8.29 -15.22 -1.24
N HIS A 210 -8.11 -16.38 -1.86
CA HIS A 210 -7.49 -17.54 -1.20
C HIS A 210 -6.02 -17.30 -0.86
N SER A 211 -5.28 -16.64 -1.75
CA SER A 211 -3.87 -16.30 -1.52
C SER A 211 -3.71 -15.27 -0.40
N THR A 212 -4.60 -14.28 -0.34
CA THR A 212 -4.64 -13.31 0.76
C THR A 212 -4.93 -14.01 2.09
N ALA A 213 -5.91 -14.91 2.13
CA ALA A 213 -6.22 -15.69 3.33
C ALA A 213 -5.06 -16.60 3.75
N ASN A 214 -4.40 -17.28 2.79
CA ASN A 214 -3.23 -18.11 3.05
C ASN A 214 -2.08 -17.29 3.62
N PHE A 215 -1.82 -16.09 3.09
CA PHE A 215 -0.82 -15.18 3.64
C PHE A 215 -1.10 -14.86 5.09
N MET A 216 -2.32 -14.40 5.40
CA MET A 216 -2.71 -14.02 6.76
C MET A 216 -2.60 -15.20 7.73
N ALA A 217 -3.00 -16.40 7.30
CA ALA A 217 -2.83 -17.62 8.09
C ALA A 217 -1.34 -17.92 8.37
N LYS A 218 -0.48 -17.85 7.35
CA LYS A 218 0.98 -18.06 7.51
C LYS A 218 1.67 -16.95 8.31
N ALA A 219 1.10 -15.76 8.32
CA ALA A 219 1.51 -14.64 9.17
C ALA A 219 1.13 -14.81 10.65
N GLY A 220 0.44 -15.90 11.00
CA GLY A 220 0.09 -16.24 12.38
C GLY A 220 -1.24 -15.67 12.84
N TRP A 221 -2.16 -15.38 11.91
CA TRP A 221 -3.55 -15.05 12.24
C TRP A 221 -4.17 -16.09 13.17
N VAL A 222 -4.96 -15.62 14.12
CA VAL A 222 -5.69 -16.42 15.11
C VAL A 222 -7.18 -16.23 14.87
N THR A 223 -7.84 -17.29 14.43
CA THR A 223 -9.28 -17.32 14.17
C THR A 223 -10.08 -16.84 15.39
N GLY A 224 -11.02 -15.92 15.17
CA GLY A 224 -11.91 -15.40 16.22
C GLY A 224 -11.26 -14.39 17.19
N ALA A 225 -9.94 -14.21 17.16
CA ALA A 225 -9.26 -13.21 17.98
C ALA A 225 -9.37 -11.80 17.37
N PRO A 226 -9.45 -10.72 18.17
CA PRO A 226 -9.43 -9.37 17.65
C PRO A 226 -8.02 -9.00 17.13
N TRP A 227 -7.96 -8.11 16.13
CA TRP A 227 -6.73 -7.39 15.80
C TRP A 227 -6.36 -6.39 16.90
N GLY A 228 -7.36 -5.75 17.48
CA GLY A 228 -7.21 -4.65 18.43
C GLY A 228 -8.52 -3.89 18.65
N TYR A 229 -8.44 -2.84 19.45
CA TYR A 229 -9.52 -1.90 19.69
C TYR A 229 -8.99 -0.59 20.27
N GLU A 230 -9.76 0.48 20.11
CA GLU A 230 -9.43 1.81 20.61
C GLU A 230 -9.60 1.91 22.13
N VAL A 231 -8.69 2.63 22.78
CA VAL A 231 -8.62 2.81 24.22
C VAL A 231 -8.43 4.27 24.60
N ARG A 232 -8.86 4.63 25.82
CA ARG A 232 -8.48 5.89 26.46
C ARG A 232 -7.28 5.67 27.37
N VAL A 233 -6.25 6.50 27.17
CA VAL A 233 -5.02 6.49 27.96
C VAL A 233 -5.07 7.66 28.94
N PRO A 234 -4.82 7.46 30.25
CA PRO A 234 -4.82 8.55 31.21
C PRO A 234 -3.68 9.55 30.92
N SER A 235 -3.91 10.84 31.14
CA SER A 235 -2.95 11.92 30.82
C SER A 235 -1.57 11.74 31.48
N GLY A 236 -1.53 11.16 32.68
CA GLY A 236 -0.31 10.85 33.43
C GLY A 236 0.43 9.58 32.96
N TYR A 237 -0.03 8.88 31.93
CA TYR A 237 0.61 7.65 31.48
C TYR A 237 2.04 7.91 30.98
N SER A 238 2.99 7.11 31.48
CA SER A 238 4.43 7.22 31.17
C SER A 238 5.07 5.88 30.81
N GLY A 239 4.28 4.83 30.61
CA GLY A 239 4.79 3.50 30.28
C GLY A 239 5.13 3.31 28.80
N SER A 240 5.42 2.05 28.43
CA SER A 240 5.80 1.64 27.08
C SER A 240 4.67 1.81 26.06
N THR A 241 5.03 2.28 24.87
CA THR A 241 4.15 2.42 23.70
C THR A 241 4.72 1.67 22.50
N GLY A 242 3.89 1.42 21.50
CA GLY A 242 4.20 0.67 20.28
C GLY A 242 3.60 -0.74 20.22
N ARG A 243 3.70 -1.35 19.03
CA ARG A 243 3.17 -2.68 18.72
C ARG A 243 3.85 -3.84 19.48
N ASN A 244 5.15 -3.72 19.71
CA ASN A 244 6.02 -4.80 20.21
C ASN A 244 6.08 -4.98 21.74
N PRO A 245 6.00 -3.93 22.58
CA PRO A 245 5.99 -4.08 24.04
C PRO A 245 4.68 -4.69 24.55
N LYS A 246 4.36 -5.91 24.11
CA LYS A 246 3.09 -6.55 24.44
C LYS A 246 3.08 -6.97 25.90
N GLN A 247 2.04 -6.55 26.61
CA GLN A 247 1.78 -6.90 28.01
C GLN A 247 0.38 -7.50 28.13
N PRO A 248 0.11 -8.30 29.17
CA PRO A 248 -1.24 -8.78 29.46
C PRO A 248 -2.23 -7.62 29.52
N VAL A 249 -3.46 -7.82 29.01
CA VAL A 249 -4.55 -6.82 29.08
C VAL A 249 -4.74 -6.29 30.51
N SER A 250 -4.59 -7.15 31.53
CA SER A 250 -4.65 -6.77 32.95
C SER A 250 -3.56 -5.77 33.37
N SER A 251 -2.35 -5.83 32.78
CA SER A 251 -1.28 -4.87 33.05
C SER A 251 -1.63 -3.46 32.54
N TRP A 252 -2.32 -3.37 31.41
CA TRP A 252 -2.80 -2.09 30.87
C TRP A 252 -3.94 -1.53 31.72
N ALA A 253 -4.88 -2.40 32.15
CA ALA A 253 -5.97 -2.03 33.03
C ALA A 253 -5.45 -1.49 34.38
N ALA A 254 -4.45 -2.14 34.96
CA ALA A 254 -3.78 -1.70 36.20
C ALA A 254 -3.09 -0.32 36.07
N ARG A 255 -2.81 0.13 34.84
CA ARG A 255 -2.27 1.47 34.56
C ARG A 255 -3.36 2.50 34.22
N GLY A 256 -4.63 2.17 34.45
CA GLY A 256 -5.77 3.06 34.24
C GLY A 256 -6.22 3.19 32.78
N ILE A 257 -5.73 2.34 31.88
CA ILE A 257 -6.22 2.31 30.50
C ILE A 257 -7.59 1.63 30.48
N VAL A 258 -8.55 2.24 29.78
CA VAL A 258 -9.93 1.76 29.62
C VAL A 258 -10.29 1.70 28.14
N LYS A 259 -11.37 1.00 27.79
CA LYS A 259 -11.90 1.06 26.42
C LYS A 259 -12.32 2.49 26.07
N PHE A 260 -12.44 2.79 24.78
CA PHE A 260 -12.84 4.13 24.37
C PHE A 260 -14.19 4.60 24.96
N ASP A 261 -15.16 3.70 25.10
CA ASP A 261 -16.45 3.97 25.76
C ASP A 261 -16.34 4.18 27.29
N GLY A 262 -15.18 3.90 27.89
CA GLY A 262 -14.89 4.07 29.32
C GLY A 262 -15.11 2.82 30.15
N SER A 263 -15.61 1.75 29.53
CA SER A 263 -15.73 0.46 30.19
C SER A 263 -14.37 -0.17 30.45
N ALA A 264 -14.32 -1.06 31.45
CA ALA A 264 -13.10 -1.76 31.81
C ALA A 264 -12.56 -2.61 30.65
N LEU A 265 -11.24 -2.76 30.59
CA LEU A 265 -10.63 -3.72 29.68
C LEU A 265 -11.04 -5.14 30.10
N THR A 266 -11.59 -5.90 29.16
CA THR A 266 -12.04 -7.28 29.37
C THR A 266 -11.29 -8.21 28.43
N GLY A 267 -11.06 -9.45 28.86
CA GLY A 267 -10.44 -10.49 28.04
C GLY A 267 -9.00 -10.84 28.44
N SER A 268 -8.45 -11.85 27.78
CA SER A 268 -7.11 -12.38 28.00
C SER A 268 -6.19 -12.09 26.81
N GLY A 269 -4.89 -12.34 26.99
CA GLY A 269 -3.89 -12.18 25.94
C GLY A 269 -3.00 -10.95 26.11
N ASN A 270 -1.98 -10.87 25.26
CA ASN A 270 -0.98 -9.81 25.28
C ASN A 270 -1.23 -8.82 24.15
N ALA A 271 -1.26 -7.54 24.48
CA ALA A 271 -1.44 -6.43 23.54
C ALA A 271 -0.34 -5.39 23.70
N GLY A 272 0.04 -4.72 22.61
CA GLY A 272 0.87 -3.51 22.62
C GLY A 272 -0.02 -2.26 22.63
N LEU A 273 0.45 -1.16 23.21
CA LEU A 273 -0.25 0.13 23.20
C LEU A 273 0.25 0.99 22.04
N LEU A 274 -0.47 0.97 20.92
CA LEU A 274 -0.16 1.78 19.74
C LEU A 274 -0.74 3.19 19.88
N MET A 275 0.09 4.21 19.67
CA MET A 275 -0.31 5.62 19.69
C MET A 275 0.20 6.30 18.40
N PRO A 276 -0.48 6.11 17.25
CA PRO A 276 0.07 6.42 15.94
C PRO A 276 0.26 7.92 15.67
N ALA A 277 -0.36 8.79 16.46
CA ALA A 277 -0.17 10.25 16.41
C ALA A 277 0.32 10.81 17.77
N GLY A 278 0.98 9.99 18.59
CA GLY A 278 1.47 10.41 19.90
C GLY A 278 0.36 10.58 20.95
N ARG A 279 0.67 11.29 22.03
CA ARG A 279 -0.17 11.40 23.23
C ARG A 279 -1.49 12.14 23.03
N GLU A 280 -1.54 13.02 22.04
CA GLU A 280 -2.71 13.86 21.74
C GLU A 280 -3.66 13.20 20.74
N GLY A 281 -3.28 12.05 20.19
CA GLY A 281 -4.09 11.31 19.23
C GLY A 281 -4.79 10.08 19.81
N PRO A 282 -5.51 9.35 18.95
CA PRO A 282 -6.12 8.07 19.29
C PRO A 282 -5.08 7.04 19.75
N ALA A 283 -5.49 6.10 20.59
CA ALA A 283 -4.66 5.01 21.07
C ALA A 283 -5.37 3.67 20.93
N PHE A 284 -4.63 2.61 20.65
CA PHE A 284 -5.16 1.27 20.40
C PHE A 284 -4.38 0.23 21.20
N LEU A 285 -5.09 -0.75 21.76
CA LEU A 285 -4.46 -2.01 22.15
C LEU A 285 -4.46 -2.95 20.95
N VAL A 286 -3.28 -3.39 20.53
CA VAL A 286 -3.08 -4.22 19.31
C VAL A 286 -2.49 -5.60 19.64
N PHE A 287 -3.16 -6.64 19.14
CA PHE A 287 -2.89 -8.06 19.42
C PHE A 287 -2.17 -8.73 18.25
N LYS A 288 -2.04 -10.06 18.31
CA LYS A 288 -1.35 -10.88 17.29
C LYS A 288 -1.92 -10.74 15.89
N ASN A 289 -3.24 -10.57 15.74
CA ASN A 289 -3.87 -10.39 14.43
C ASN A 289 -3.50 -9.05 13.77
N TYR A 290 -3.15 -8.03 14.56
CA TYR A 290 -2.56 -6.80 14.02
C TYR A 290 -1.13 -7.03 13.53
N ASP A 291 -0.34 -7.89 14.19
CA ASP A 291 0.99 -8.27 13.70
C ASP A 291 0.92 -9.03 12.37
N ALA A 292 -0.13 -9.84 12.16
CA ALA A 292 -0.38 -10.50 10.88
C ALA A 292 -0.63 -9.46 9.77
N ALA A 293 -1.46 -8.44 10.01
CA ALA A 293 -1.66 -7.33 9.07
C ALA A 293 -0.36 -6.54 8.80
N TYR A 294 0.42 -6.25 9.87
CA TYR A 294 1.73 -5.59 9.75
C TYR A 294 2.73 -6.40 8.92
N SER A 295 2.64 -7.73 8.91
CA SER A 295 3.56 -8.55 8.12
C SER A 295 3.34 -8.45 6.61
N TYR A 296 2.16 -7.99 6.17
CA TYR A 296 1.83 -7.80 4.75
C TYR A 296 2.61 -6.61 4.19
N ASN A 297 2.66 -5.50 4.95
CA ASN A 297 3.57 -4.38 4.73
C ASN A 297 3.99 -3.80 6.09
N GLY A 298 5.30 -3.72 6.32
CA GLY A 298 5.94 -3.40 7.59
C GLY A 298 5.80 -1.96 8.07
N ALA A 299 4.59 -1.41 8.03
CA ALA A 299 4.23 -0.09 8.51
C ALA A 299 2.97 -0.15 9.39
N ASP A 300 3.00 0.51 10.55
CA ASP A 300 1.84 0.58 11.44
C ASP A 300 0.65 1.33 10.80
N SER A 301 0.92 2.36 10.00
CA SER A 301 -0.10 3.09 9.25
C SER A 301 -0.90 2.16 8.33
N TYR A 302 -0.20 1.29 7.61
CA TYR A 302 -0.77 0.28 6.74
C TYR A 302 -1.56 -0.78 7.53
N ALA A 303 -0.98 -1.35 8.58
CA ALA A 303 -1.65 -2.37 9.41
C ALA A 303 -2.93 -1.83 10.05
N LEU A 304 -2.91 -0.57 10.49
CA LEU A 304 -4.07 0.12 11.05
C LEU A 304 -5.13 0.38 9.99
N ALA A 305 -4.75 0.71 8.74
CA ALA A 305 -5.71 0.88 7.64
C ALA A 305 -6.52 -0.39 7.36
N ILE A 306 -5.85 -1.55 7.22
CA ILE A 306 -6.53 -2.84 7.04
C ILE A 306 -7.45 -3.14 8.22
N SER A 307 -6.92 -2.96 9.43
CA SER A 307 -7.61 -3.28 10.68
C SER A 307 -8.90 -2.46 10.83
N LEU A 308 -8.81 -1.14 10.61
CA LEU A 308 -9.96 -0.24 10.67
C LEU A 308 -10.94 -0.49 9.52
N LEU A 309 -10.46 -0.70 8.29
CA LEU A 309 -11.34 -1.03 7.17
C LEU A 309 -12.11 -2.33 7.45
N SER A 310 -11.44 -3.36 7.98
CA SER A 310 -12.06 -4.62 8.39
C SER A 310 -13.18 -4.40 9.41
N ASP A 311 -12.99 -3.53 10.41
CA ASP A 311 -14.03 -3.17 11.36
C ASP A 311 -15.19 -2.37 10.72
N ARG A 312 -14.90 -1.40 9.86
CA ARG A 312 -15.93 -0.63 9.12
C ARG A 312 -16.78 -1.53 8.23
N LEU A 313 -16.17 -2.55 7.62
CA LEU A 313 -16.88 -3.55 6.82
C LEU A 313 -17.84 -4.39 7.67
N ARG A 314 -17.50 -4.67 8.93
CA ARG A 314 -18.40 -5.31 9.93
C ARG A 314 -19.49 -4.38 10.48
N GLY A 315 -19.48 -3.10 10.10
CA GLY A 315 -20.41 -2.11 10.64
C GLY A 315 -20.00 -1.54 12.00
N ARG A 316 -18.75 -1.75 12.43
CA ARG A 316 -18.19 -1.12 13.62
C ARG A 316 -17.77 0.33 13.30
N PRO A 317 -17.68 1.20 14.32
CA PRO A 317 -17.13 2.55 14.12
C PRO A 317 -15.67 2.49 13.63
N GLY A 318 -15.24 3.57 12.97
CA GLY A 318 -13.83 3.80 12.69
C GLY A 318 -13.10 4.31 13.93
N VAL A 319 -12.08 5.14 13.72
CA VAL A 319 -11.45 5.89 14.80
C VAL A 319 -12.47 6.84 15.43
N GLN A 320 -12.63 6.77 16.76
CA GLN A 320 -13.58 7.58 17.51
C GLN A 320 -12.90 8.77 18.19
N GLY A 321 -11.62 8.62 18.57
CA GLY A 321 -10.79 9.69 19.08
C GLY A 321 -10.48 10.74 18.02
N GLN A 322 -10.18 11.95 18.47
CA GLN A 322 -9.80 13.05 17.58
C GLN A 322 -8.32 12.95 17.21
N TRP A 323 -8.00 13.26 15.96
CA TRP A 323 -6.63 13.42 15.51
C TRP A 323 -6.06 14.76 15.99
N PRO A 324 -4.75 14.84 16.30
CA PRO A 324 -4.11 16.08 16.75
C PRO A 324 -3.81 16.99 15.55
N THR A 325 -4.86 17.40 14.85
CA THR A 325 -4.78 18.32 13.71
C THR A 325 -6.02 19.19 13.65
N ASP A 326 -5.83 20.45 13.30
CA ASP A 326 -6.90 21.42 13.04
C ASP A 326 -7.23 21.53 11.54
N ASP A 327 -6.62 20.68 10.71
CA ASP A 327 -6.80 20.61 9.27
C ASP A 327 -7.06 19.16 8.87
N LEU A 328 -8.27 18.66 9.12
CA LEU A 328 -8.62 17.26 8.90
C LEU A 328 -8.46 16.83 7.43
N PRO A 329 -8.19 15.53 7.18
CA PRO A 329 -8.10 15.00 5.83
C PRO A 329 -9.46 15.07 5.14
N LEU A 330 -9.46 15.37 3.84
CA LEU A 330 -10.68 15.35 3.04
C LEU A 330 -11.10 13.93 2.67
N SER A 331 -12.41 13.64 2.75
CA SER A 331 -13.01 12.45 2.13
C SER A 331 -12.83 12.45 0.61
N ARG A 332 -13.00 11.30 -0.05
CA ARG A 332 -12.89 11.23 -1.52
C ARG A 332 -13.86 12.17 -2.22
N GLU A 333 -15.09 12.28 -1.73
CA GLU A 333 -16.08 13.23 -2.24
C GLU A 333 -15.63 14.68 -2.07
N GLN A 334 -15.13 15.04 -0.89
CA GLN A 334 -14.58 16.37 -0.62
C GLN A 334 -13.35 16.68 -1.48
N ARG A 335 -12.52 15.68 -1.80
CA ARG A 335 -11.39 15.83 -2.75
C ARG A 335 -11.89 16.10 -4.17
N ARG A 336 -12.95 15.43 -4.62
CA ARG A 336 -13.60 15.74 -5.92
C ARG A 336 -14.18 17.15 -5.92
N GLU A 337 -14.81 17.57 -4.83
CA GLU A 337 -15.31 18.94 -4.67
C GLU A 337 -14.17 19.97 -4.73
N LEU A 338 -13.08 19.73 -4.01
CA LEU A 338 -11.87 20.55 -4.07
C LEU A 338 -11.35 20.67 -5.51
N GLN A 339 -11.23 19.55 -6.25
CA GLN A 339 -10.80 19.56 -7.65
C GLN A 339 -11.74 20.39 -8.52
N ARG A 340 -13.07 20.24 -8.39
CA ARG A 340 -14.04 21.07 -9.13
C ARG A 340 -13.88 22.56 -8.83
N LEU A 341 -13.66 22.92 -7.56
CA LEU A 341 -13.46 24.31 -7.14
C LEU A 341 -12.13 24.90 -7.63
N LEU A 342 -11.10 24.07 -7.80
CA LEU A 342 -9.84 24.45 -8.44
C LEU A 342 -10.05 24.67 -9.95
N ILE A 343 -10.72 23.74 -10.64
CA ILE A 343 -11.04 23.85 -12.07
C ILE A 343 -11.84 25.13 -12.34
N ALA A 344 -12.85 25.41 -11.53
CA ALA A 344 -13.67 26.64 -11.63
C ALA A 344 -12.85 27.93 -11.47
N ARG A 345 -11.62 27.85 -10.95
CA ARG A 345 -10.68 28.97 -10.80
C ARG A 345 -9.54 28.95 -11.82
N GLY A 346 -9.63 28.10 -12.85
CA GLY A 346 -8.67 28.03 -13.94
C GLY A 346 -7.45 27.17 -13.68
N TYR A 347 -7.44 26.36 -12.62
CA TYR A 347 -6.37 25.39 -12.40
C TYR A 347 -6.61 24.12 -13.24
N ASP A 348 -5.62 23.69 -14.01
CA ASP A 348 -5.64 22.37 -14.65
C ASP A 348 -5.21 21.29 -13.65
N VAL A 349 -6.20 20.57 -13.13
CA VAL A 349 -6.00 19.44 -12.21
C VAL A 349 -6.55 18.12 -12.77
N GLY A 350 -6.87 18.09 -14.07
CA GLY A 350 -7.53 16.97 -14.73
C GLY A 350 -8.98 16.73 -14.26
N GLU A 351 -9.46 15.50 -14.47
CA GLU A 351 -10.80 15.10 -14.05
C GLU A 351 -10.96 15.08 -12.52
N PRO A 352 -12.10 15.50 -11.96
CA PRO A 352 -12.35 15.49 -10.52
C PRO A 352 -12.67 14.07 -10.02
N ASP A 353 -11.64 13.23 -9.98
CA ASP A 353 -11.68 11.80 -9.64
C ASP A 353 -11.44 11.49 -8.14
N GLY A 354 -11.05 12.51 -7.36
CA GLY A 354 -10.71 12.45 -5.95
C GLY A 354 -9.28 11.96 -5.68
N ALA A 355 -8.49 11.71 -6.73
CA ALA A 355 -7.09 11.34 -6.65
C ALA A 355 -6.21 12.59 -6.58
N VAL A 356 -5.30 12.63 -5.60
CA VAL A 356 -4.47 13.81 -5.36
C VAL A 356 -3.10 13.61 -5.98
N GLY A 357 -3.09 13.71 -7.30
CA GLY A 357 -1.91 13.63 -8.16
C GLY A 357 -1.07 14.91 -8.15
N ALA A 358 0.01 14.92 -8.94
CA ALA A 358 0.99 16.02 -8.97
C ALA A 358 0.35 17.38 -9.32
N LEU A 359 -0.57 17.40 -10.29
CA LEU A 359 -1.28 18.63 -10.72
C LEU A 359 -2.17 19.18 -9.59
N THR A 360 -3.00 18.33 -8.98
CA THR A 360 -3.82 18.71 -7.82
C THR A 360 -2.97 19.25 -6.67
N ARG A 361 -1.85 18.58 -6.35
CA ARG A 361 -0.92 19.04 -5.30
C ARG A 361 -0.29 20.39 -5.64
N ALA A 362 0.10 20.60 -6.89
CA ALA A 362 0.67 21.88 -7.33
C ALA A 362 -0.35 23.02 -7.24
N ALA A 363 -1.61 22.78 -7.63
CA ALA A 363 -2.69 23.75 -7.47
C ALA A 363 -2.98 24.06 -5.99
N ILE A 364 -3.02 23.04 -5.13
CA ILE A 364 -3.18 23.22 -3.68
C ILE A 364 -2.05 24.10 -3.11
N LYS A 365 -0.79 23.89 -3.49
CA LYS A 365 0.34 24.74 -3.05
C LYS A 365 0.13 26.21 -3.37
N GLN A 366 -0.43 26.51 -4.53
CA GLN A 366 -0.74 27.88 -4.91
C GLN A 366 -1.87 28.46 -4.06
N ILE A 367 -2.90 27.67 -3.75
CA ILE A 367 -3.97 28.08 -2.83
C ILE A 367 -3.43 28.32 -1.43
N GLU A 368 -2.64 27.40 -0.88
CA GLU A 368 -1.99 27.52 0.43
C GLU A 368 -1.17 28.81 0.51
N ALA A 369 -0.38 29.13 -0.52
CA ALA A 369 0.39 30.36 -0.59
C ALA A 369 -0.49 31.61 -0.48
N LYS A 370 -1.65 31.62 -1.18
CA LYS A 370 -2.58 32.76 -1.16
C LYS A 370 -3.26 32.97 0.18
N ILE A 371 -3.47 31.90 0.95
CA ILE A 371 -4.11 31.95 2.27
C ILE A 371 -3.10 31.98 3.43
N GLY A 372 -1.81 32.21 3.14
CA GLY A 372 -0.76 32.34 4.15
C GLY A 372 -0.41 31.02 4.85
N MET A 373 -0.71 29.87 4.26
CA MET A 373 -0.37 28.56 4.78
C MET A 373 0.97 28.05 4.21
N ALA A 374 1.58 27.09 4.91
CA ALA A 374 2.71 26.35 4.37
C ALA A 374 2.29 25.59 3.09
N GLN A 375 3.13 25.65 2.06
CA GLN A 375 2.83 25.10 0.73
C GLN A 375 3.10 23.59 0.66
N THR A 376 2.31 22.82 1.42
CA THR A 376 2.47 21.37 1.53
C THR A 376 1.92 20.62 0.32
N GLY A 377 0.95 21.19 -0.39
CA GLY A 377 0.17 20.52 -1.43
C GLY A 377 -0.79 19.48 -0.88
N ARG A 378 -1.11 19.55 0.41
CA ARG A 378 -1.94 18.57 1.12
C ARG A 378 -3.43 18.92 0.97
N PRO A 379 -4.28 17.94 0.61
CA PRO A 379 -5.73 18.16 0.51
C PRO A 379 -6.35 18.19 1.92
N GLY A 380 -6.37 19.36 2.55
CA GLY A 380 -6.95 19.60 3.88
C GLY A 380 -8.26 20.40 3.86
N GLU A 381 -9.05 20.30 4.93
CA GLU A 381 -10.26 21.08 5.14
C GLU A 381 -10.06 22.59 5.04
N LYS A 382 -8.92 23.13 5.49
CA LYS A 382 -8.63 24.57 5.42
C LYS A 382 -8.61 25.07 3.98
N VAL A 383 -7.95 24.32 3.09
CA VAL A 383 -7.89 24.63 1.64
C VAL A 383 -9.28 24.54 1.03
N LEU A 384 -10.03 23.48 1.30
CA LEU A 384 -11.39 23.32 0.80
C LEU A 384 -12.30 24.47 1.29
N ARG A 385 -12.21 24.84 2.57
CA ARG A 385 -12.99 25.94 3.16
C ARG A 385 -12.64 27.30 2.56
N ALA A 386 -11.36 27.55 2.29
CA ALA A 386 -10.93 28.76 1.59
C ALA A 386 -11.52 28.82 0.18
N LEU A 387 -11.46 27.72 -0.58
CA LEU A 387 -12.07 27.59 -1.90
C LEU A 387 -13.60 27.80 -1.87
N LYS A 388 -14.30 27.24 -0.88
CA LYS A 388 -15.76 27.44 -0.72
C LYS A 388 -16.14 28.87 -0.38
N SER A 389 -15.34 29.55 0.44
CA SER A 389 -15.62 30.92 0.91
C SER A 389 -15.15 32.02 -0.04
N GLY A 390 -14.46 31.68 -1.13
CA GLY A 390 -13.93 32.66 -2.08
C GLY A 390 -12.74 33.46 -1.56
N ARG A 391 -12.10 33.04 -0.46
CA ARG A 391 -10.95 33.73 0.15
C ARG A 391 -9.61 33.30 -0.49
N VAL A 392 -9.55 33.22 -1.82
CA VAL A 392 -8.49 32.59 -2.64
C VAL A 392 -8.34 33.23 -4.01
#